data_AF-A0A5P0JI24-F1
#
_entry.id   AF-A0A5P0JI24-F1
#
_cell.length_a   1.000
_cell.length_b   1.000
_cell.length_c   1.000
_cell.angle_alpha   90.00
_cell.angle_beta   90.00
_cell.angle_gamma   90.00
#
_symmetry.space_group_name_H-M   'P 1'
#
loop_
_entity.id
_entity.type
_entity.pdbx_description
1 polymer ?
#
loop_
_entity_poly.entity_id
_entity_poly.type
_entity_poly.pdbx_seq_one_letter_code
_entity_poly.pdbx_strand_id
1 'polypeptide(L)'
;LSDADTYVPPDQDGMGYMLAEIERGADAVGGIPSTALKGAGLLPHIRATVKLPMIVMKRTLQQLLGGALFIISGACGMFRTDVLRKFGFSDRTKVEDLDLTWTLVANGYRIRQANRCIVYPQECNSPREEWRRWRRWIVGYAVCMRLHKRLLFSRFGIFSIFPMLLVVLYGVGIYLTTWFNEFITTGPHGVVLAMFPLIWVGVVCVIGAFSAWFHR
;
A
#
# COMPACT_ATOMS: atom_id res chain seq x y z
N LEU A 1 17.65 -2.69 -5.35
CA LEU A 1 17.10 -1.59 -4.54
C LEU A 1 16.63 -2.19 -3.23
N SER A 2 17.15 -1.69 -2.10
CA SER A 2 16.63 -2.01 -0.78
C SER A 2 16.93 -0.84 0.14
N ASP A 3 15.96 -0.46 0.95
CA ASP A 3 16.15 0.58 1.96
C ASP A 3 17.11 0.07 3.04
N ALA A 4 17.93 0.97 3.60
CA ALA A 4 18.91 0.61 4.62
C ALA A 4 18.29 0.03 5.91
N ASP A 5 17.01 0.31 6.14
CA ASP A 5 16.22 -0.19 7.28
C ASP A 5 15.46 -1.49 6.97
N THR A 6 15.71 -2.11 5.80
CA THR A 6 15.06 -3.34 5.39
C THR A 6 15.94 -4.56 5.65
N TYR A 7 15.42 -5.47 6.48
CA TYR A 7 16.02 -6.79 6.66
C TYR A 7 15.52 -7.74 5.56
N VAL A 8 16.45 -8.22 4.73
CA VAL A 8 16.23 -9.28 3.75
C VAL A 8 16.79 -10.57 4.34
N PRO A 9 15.97 -11.62 4.59
CA PRO A 9 16.44 -12.87 5.17
C PRO A 9 17.53 -13.51 4.27
N PRO A 10 18.75 -13.72 4.77
CA PRO A 10 19.85 -14.30 3.98
C PRO A 10 19.73 -15.83 3.85
N ASP A 11 18.93 -16.45 4.71
CA ASP A 11 18.69 -17.89 4.81
C ASP A 11 17.51 -18.37 3.95
N GLN A 12 16.91 -17.48 3.16
CA GLN A 12 15.76 -17.79 2.30
C GLN A 12 16.06 -17.48 0.83
N ASP A 13 15.45 -18.26 -0.07
CA ASP A 13 15.59 -18.09 -1.53
C ASP A 13 14.83 -16.87 -2.08
N GLY A 14 14.45 -15.90 -1.25
CA GLY A 14 13.61 -14.74 -1.63
C GLY A 14 14.17 -14.00 -2.84
N MET A 15 15.47 -13.68 -2.83
CA MET A 15 16.14 -13.04 -3.96
C MET A 15 16.20 -13.96 -5.20
N GLY A 16 16.35 -15.27 -5.00
CA GLY A 16 16.30 -16.26 -6.08
C GLY A 16 14.96 -16.27 -6.81
N TYR A 17 13.84 -16.17 -6.07
CA TYR A 17 12.52 -16.04 -6.67
C TYR A 17 12.34 -14.73 -7.46
N MET A 18 12.96 -13.63 -7.03
CA MET A 18 12.95 -12.38 -7.81
C MET A 18 13.74 -12.53 -9.10
N LEU A 19 14.92 -13.17 -9.04
CA LEU A 19 15.75 -13.43 -10.22
C LEU A 19 15.01 -14.34 -11.21
N ALA A 20 14.37 -15.40 -10.73
CA ALA A 20 13.56 -16.29 -11.57
C ALA A 20 12.45 -15.54 -12.33
N GLU A 21 11.83 -14.53 -11.72
CA GLU A 21 10.84 -13.68 -12.42
C GLU A 21 11.48 -12.79 -13.49
N ILE A 22 12.69 -12.25 -13.25
CA ILE A 22 13.47 -11.52 -14.27
C ILE A 22 13.82 -12.45 -15.44
N GLU A 23 14.29 -13.66 -15.16
CA GLU A 23 14.63 -14.68 -16.16
C GLU A 23 13.42 -15.14 -16.98
N ARG A 24 12.24 -15.19 -16.36
CA ARG A 24 10.94 -15.42 -17.04
C ARG A 24 10.50 -14.25 -17.94
N GLY A 25 11.30 -13.18 -18.01
CA GLY A 25 11.06 -12.03 -18.88
C GLY A 25 10.37 -10.86 -18.20
N ALA A 26 10.44 -10.75 -16.86
CA ALA A 26 10.17 -9.48 -16.20
C ALA A 26 11.34 -8.50 -16.39
N ASP A 27 11.01 -7.22 -16.48
CA ASP A 27 11.97 -6.12 -16.57
C ASP A 27 12.29 -5.53 -15.20
N ALA A 28 11.32 -5.65 -14.28
CA ALA A 28 11.46 -5.26 -12.89
C ALA A 28 10.56 -6.14 -12.00
N VAL A 29 11.04 -6.45 -10.80
CA VAL A 29 10.38 -7.32 -9.85
C VAL A 29 10.39 -6.70 -8.45
N GLY A 30 9.25 -6.67 -7.79
CA GLY A 30 9.12 -6.24 -6.39
C GLY A 30 8.99 -7.40 -5.42
N GLY A 31 9.66 -7.30 -4.27
CA GLY A 31 9.40 -8.14 -3.10
C GLY A 31 8.18 -7.64 -2.31
N ILE A 32 7.75 -8.44 -1.34
CA ILE A 32 6.65 -8.09 -0.44
C ILE A 32 7.21 -7.52 0.86
N PRO A 33 6.97 -6.23 1.16
CA PRO A 33 7.32 -5.65 2.45
C PRO A 33 6.32 -6.09 3.52
N SER A 34 6.77 -6.95 4.43
CA SER A 34 6.10 -7.28 5.68
C SER A 34 6.47 -6.23 6.75
N THR A 35 6.55 -6.66 8.00
CA THR A 35 6.84 -5.82 9.16
C THR A 35 7.88 -6.51 10.03
N ALA A 36 9.01 -5.85 10.27
CA ALA A 36 9.96 -6.30 11.28
C ALA A 36 9.37 -6.07 12.69
N LEU A 37 9.09 -7.14 13.43
CA LEU A 37 8.52 -7.06 14.78
C LEU A 37 9.56 -7.02 15.91
N LYS A 38 10.84 -7.32 15.60
CA LYS A 38 11.92 -7.33 16.60
C LYS A 38 12.15 -5.90 17.11
N GLY A 39 11.87 -5.67 18.40
CA GLY A 39 11.97 -4.34 19.02
C GLY A 39 10.83 -3.38 18.67
N ALA A 40 9.74 -3.88 18.08
CA ALA A 40 8.62 -3.05 17.63
C ALA A 40 7.59 -2.81 18.75
N GLY A 41 6.99 -1.62 18.77
CA GLY A 41 5.89 -1.28 19.68
C GLY A 41 4.56 -1.97 19.33
N LEU A 42 3.48 -1.59 20.02
CA LEU A 42 2.14 -2.17 19.82
C LEU A 42 1.56 -1.89 18.42
N LEU A 43 1.77 -0.67 17.90
CA LEU A 43 1.23 -0.24 16.59
C LEU A 43 1.72 -1.12 15.43
N PRO A 44 3.03 -1.44 15.31
CA PRO A 44 3.54 -2.41 14.33
C PRO A 44 2.90 -3.80 14.41
N HIS A 45 2.61 -4.31 15.63
CA HIS A 45 1.99 -5.62 15.81
C HIS A 45 0.57 -5.67 15.25
N ILE A 46 -0.24 -4.65 15.56
CA ILE A 46 -1.60 -4.53 14.99
C ILE A 46 -1.54 -4.44 13.46
N ARG A 47 -0.57 -3.71 12.91
CA ARG A 47 -0.43 -3.59 11.47
C ARG A 47 -0.01 -4.91 10.81
N ALA A 48 0.91 -5.65 11.43
CA ALA A 48 1.45 -6.88 10.88
C ALA A 48 0.37 -7.94 10.62
N THR A 49 -0.70 -8.00 11.43
CA THR A 49 -1.79 -8.97 11.28
C THR A 49 -2.54 -8.82 9.95
N VAL A 50 -2.67 -7.58 9.44
CA VAL A 50 -3.45 -7.27 8.24
C VAL A 50 -2.58 -6.93 7.03
N LYS A 51 -1.39 -6.37 7.25
CA LYS A 51 -0.56 -5.77 6.19
C LYS A 51 -0.16 -6.79 5.13
N LEU A 52 0.41 -7.92 5.55
CA LEU A 52 0.96 -8.90 4.62
C LEU A 52 -0.13 -9.51 3.71
N PRO A 53 -1.25 -10.07 4.25
CA PRO A 53 -2.34 -10.58 3.42
C PRO A 53 -2.92 -9.52 2.48
N MET A 54 -3.13 -8.29 2.97
CA MET A 54 -3.66 -7.19 2.16
C MET A 54 -2.73 -6.83 1.00
N ILE A 55 -1.41 -6.72 1.25
CA ILE A 55 -0.44 -6.39 0.20
C ILE A 55 -0.40 -7.50 -0.84
N VAL A 56 -0.30 -8.76 -0.42
CA VAL A 56 -0.24 -9.91 -1.33
C VAL A 56 -1.47 -9.93 -2.22
N MET A 57 -2.67 -9.89 -1.62
CA MET A 57 -3.94 -9.98 -2.33
C MET A 57 -4.13 -8.80 -3.28
N LYS A 58 -3.99 -7.56 -2.77
CA LYS A 58 -4.19 -6.35 -3.57
C LYS A 58 -3.22 -6.29 -4.74
N ARG A 59 -1.91 -6.47 -4.49
CA ARG A 59 -0.89 -6.36 -5.53
C ARG A 59 -0.97 -7.50 -6.55
N THR A 60 -1.33 -8.71 -6.12
CA THR A 60 -1.57 -9.83 -7.04
C THR A 60 -2.77 -9.55 -7.94
N LEU A 61 -3.89 -9.07 -7.38
CA LEU A 61 -5.07 -8.68 -8.17
C LEU A 61 -4.75 -7.55 -9.15
N GLN A 62 -4.00 -6.53 -8.73
CA GLN A 62 -3.55 -5.45 -9.60
C GLN A 62 -2.68 -5.96 -10.76
N GLN A 63 -1.76 -6.90 -10.49
CA GLN A 63 -0.95 -7.51 -11.54
C GLN A 63 -1.78 -8.36 -12.51
N LEU A 64 -2.72 -9.16 -12.00
CA LEU A 64 -3.56 -10.03 -12.84
C LEU A 64 -4.55 -9.23 -13.69
N LEU A 65 -5.29 -8.31 -13.06
CA LEU A 65 -6.35 -7.55 -13.72
C LEU A 65 -5.80 -6.32 -14.44
N GLY A 66 -4.94 -5.53 -13.79
CA GLY A 66 -4.32 -4.33 -14.35
C GLY A 66 -3.13 -4.59 -15.27
N GLY A 67 -2.62 -5.82 -15.30
CA GLY A 67 -1.52 -6.25 -16.18
C GLY A 67 -0.12 -5.92 -15.66
N ALA A 68 0.00 -5.15 -14.57
CA ALA A 68 1.28 -4.80 -13.96
C ALA A 68 1.12 -4.55 -12.45
N LEU A 69 2.23 -4.70 -11.74
CA LEU A 69 2.31 -4.35 -10.33
C LEU A 69 2.12 -2.83 -10.12
N PHE A 70 1.35 -2.44 -9.10
CA PHE A 70 1.09 -1.03 -8.82
C PHE A 70 2.31 -0.23 -8.34
N ILE A 71 3.16 -0.86 -7.52
CA ILE A 71 4.35 -0.26 -6.93
C ILE A 71 5.39 -1.34 -6.65
N ILE A 72 6.61 -1.17 -7.14
CA ILE A 72 7.79 -1.83 -6.57
C ILE A 72 8.21 -1.00 -5.36
N SER A 73 8.19 -1.60 -4.17
CA SER A 73 8.54 -0.90 -2.93
C SER A 73 10.03 -0.63 -2.85
N GLY A 74 10.43 0.54 -2.35
CA GLY A 74 11.82 0.86 -1.97
C GLY A 74 12.50 -0.21 -1.11
N ALA A 75 11.74 -0.85 -0.22
CA ALA A 75 12.20 -1.94 0.64
C ALA A 75 12.90 -3.08 -0.12
N CYS A 76 12.36 -3.54 -1.26
CA CYS A 76 12.99 -4.60 -2.05
C CYS A 76 12.50 -4.60 -3.50
N GLY A 77 13.40 -4.18 -4.40
CA GLY A 77 13.17 -4.16 -5.84
C GLY A 77 14.39 -4.64 -6.63
N MET A 78 14.15 -5.47 -7.63
CA MET A 78 15.14 -5.95 -8.59
C MET A 78 14.78 -5.43 -9.98
N PHE A 79 15.76 -4.88 -10.69
CA PHE A 79 15.55 -4.25 -12.00
C PHE A 79 16.63 -4.74 -12.95
N ARG A 80 16.28 -4.93 -14.23
CA ARG A 80 17.30 -5.10 -15.25
C ARG A 80 18.15 -3.83 -15.36
N THR A 81 19.46 -4.01 -15.53
CA THR A 81 20.42 -2.89 -15.47
C THR A 81 20.22 -1.91 -16.61
N ASP A 82 19.92 -2.39 -17.81
CA ASP A 82 19.60 -1.58 -18.99
C ASP A 82 18.33 -0.74 -18.79
N VAL A 83 17.28 -1.33 -18.21
CA VAL A 83 16.04 -0.63 -17.86
C VAL A 83 16.31 0.48 -16.84
N LEU A 84 17.08 0.18 -15.79
CA LEU A 84 17.40 1.15 -14.76
C LEU A 84 18.30 2.27 -15.28
N ARG A 85 19.29 1.98 -16.13
CA ARG A 85 20.14 3.00 -16.77
C ARG A 85 19.37 3.91 -17.71
N LYS A 86 18.30 3.40 -18.33
CA LYS A 86 17.48 4.17 -19.27
C LYS A 86 16.56 5.18 -18.59
N PHE A 87 15.92 4.80 -17.47
CA PHE A 87 14.95 5.67 -16.79
C PHE A 87 15.47 6.32 -15.51
N GLY A 88 16.32 5.63 -14.76
CA GLY A 88 16.84 6.08 -13.47
C GLY A 88 15.76 6.33 -12.40
N PHE A 89 16.19 6.71 -11.21
CA PHE A 89 15.31 7.32 -10.21
C PHE A 89 15.25 8.82 -10.47
N SER A 90 14.06 9.41 -10.35
CA SER A 90 13.84 10.84 -10.61
C SER A 90 13.53 11.59 -9.32
N ASP A 91 14.13 12.77 -9.16
CA ASP A 91 13.91 13.66 -8.01
C ASP A 91 12.60 14.45 -8.08
N ARG A 92 11.77 14.21 -9.11
CA ARG A 92 10.52 14.96 -9.33
C ARG A 92 9.42 14.62 -8.32
N THR A 93 9.56 13.55 -7.56
CA THR A 93 8.61 13.16 -6.49
C THR A 93 9.36 12.63 -5.27
N LYS A 94 8.70 12.63 -4.10
CA LYS A 94 9.23 12.03 -2.85
C LYS A 94 8.94 10.53 -2.72
N VAL A 95 8.49 9.92 -3.82
CA VAL A 95 8.09 8.51 -3.98
C VAL A 95 8.67 8.01 -5.32
N GLU A 96 9.98 8.14 -5.44
CA GLU A 96 10.77 7.80 -6.61
C GLU A 96 10.58 6.34 -7.08
N ASP A 97 10.30 5.44 -6.14
CA ASP A 97 10.02 4.02 -6.38
C ASP A 97 8.68 3.81 -7.11
N LEU A 98 7.62 4.48 -6.65
CA LEU A 98 6.31 4.51 -7.30
C LEU A 98 6.41 5.17 -8.68
N ASP A 99 7.10 6.30 -8.75
CA ASP A 99 7.24 7.07 -9.97
C ASP A 99 7.99 6.31 -11.07
N LEU A 100 9.09 5.62 -10.71
CA LEU A 100 9.81 4.73 -11.61
C LEU A 100 8.90 3.56 -12.03
N THR A 101 8.19 2.93 -11.09
CA THR A 101 7.25 1.85 -11.42
C THR A 101 6.25 2.28 -12.49
N TRP A 102 5.60 3.43 -12.30
CA TRP A 102 4.60 3.92 -13.24
C TRP A 102 5.19 4.36 -14.57
N THR A 103 6.41 4.90 -14.55
CA THR A 103 7.17 5.21 -15.77
C THR A 103 7.43 3.94 -16.58
N LEU A 104 7.83 2.84 -15.93
CA LEU A 104 8.03 1.56 -16.59
C LEU A 104 6.72 0.98 -17.15
N VAL A 105 5.62 1.02 -16.39
CA VAL A 105 4.30 0.56 -16.88
C VAL A 105 3.86 1.39 -18.09
N ALA A 106 4.00 2.72 -18.03
CA ALA A 106 3.62 3.61 -19.12
C ALA A 106 4.43 3.39 -20.41
N ASN A 107 5.66 2.87 -20.29
CA ASN A 107 6.51 2.51 -21.42
C ASN A 107 6.40 1.03 -21.83
N GLY A 108 5.46 0.27 -21.26
CA GLY A 108 5.17 -1.11 -21.66
C GLY A 108 6.12 -2.18 -21.10
N TYR A 109 6.95 -1.85 -20.10
CA TYR A 109 7.82 -2.82 -19.45
C TYR A 109 7.02 -3.76 -18.54
N ARG A 110 7.48 -5.00 -18.41
CA ARG A 110 6.84 -6.06 -17.65
C ARG A 110 7.28 -6.01 -16.20
N ILE A 111 6.39 -5.53 -15.34
CA ILE A 111 6.64 -5.41 -13.90
C ILE A 111 5.91 -6.53 -13.15
N ARG A 112 6.64 -7.28 -12.33
CA ARG A 112 6.11 -8.43 -11.58
C ARG A 112 6.34 -8.29 -10.07
N GLN A 113 5.61 -9.09 -9.29
CA GLN A 113 5.84 -9.29 -7.86
C GLN A 113 6.28 -10.73 -7.59
N ALA A 114 7.34 -10.89 -6.80
CA ALA A 114 7.76 -12.18 -6.27
C ALA A 114 7.07 -12.43 -4.93
N ASN A 115 5.97 -13.21 -4.95
CA ASN A 115 5.17 -13.48 -3.74
C ASN A 115 5.91 -14.27 -2.64
N ARG A 116 7.03 -14.89 -2.98
CA ARG A 116 7.87 -15.66 -2.06
C ARG A 116 9.07 -14.87 -1.52
N CYS A 117 9.29 -13.66 -2.01
CA CYS A 117 10.32 -12.77 -1.48
C CYS A 117 9.68 -11.84 -0.44
N ILE A 118 9.73 -12.23 0.84
CA ILE A 118 9.21 -11.43 1.94
C ILE A 118 10.39 -10.71 2.59
N VAL A 119 10.27 -9.39 2.73
CA VAL A 119 11.29 -8.54 3.37
C VAL A 119 10.69 -7.79 4.54
N TYR A 120 11.53 -7.39 5.48
CA TYR A 120 11.09 -6.87 6.77
C TYR A 120 11.67 -5.45 6.99
N PRO A 121 11.00 -4.41 6.44
CA PRO A 121 11.34 -3.03 6.73
C PRO A 121 11.02 -2.68 8.19
N GLN A 122 11.80 -1.74 8.74
CA GLN A 122 11.52 -1.15 10.05
C GLN A 122 10.18 -0.40 10.04
N GLU A 123 9.39 -0.58 11.11
CA GLU A 123 8.15 0.16 11.30
C GLU A 123 8.32 1.38 12.20
N CYS A 124 7.45 2.38 12.02
CA CYS A 124 7.37 3.51 12.91
C CYS A 124 6.77 3.09 14.25
N ASN A 125 7.42 3.51 15.34
CA ASN A 125 6.94 3.24 16.70
C ASN A 125 6.03 4.36 17.23
N SER A 126 6.07 5.55 16.62
CA SER A 126 5.26 6.69 17.03
C SER A 126 4.22 7.11 15.97
N PRO A 127 3.01 7.53 16.39
CA PRO A 127 2.02 8.10 15.48
C PRO A 127 2.52 9.33 14.72
N ARG A 128 3.43 10.11 15.33
CA ARG A 128 4.02 11.31 14.71
C ARG A 128 4.93 10.98 13.54
N GLU A 129 5.70 9.89 13.63
CA GLU A 129 6.52 9.38 12.52
C GLU A 129 5.63 8.77 11.44
N GLU A 130 4.61 8.01 11.85
CA GLU A 130 3.64 7.43 10.94
C GLU A 130 2.97 8.54 10.10
N TRP A 131 2.49 9.60 10.75
CA TRP A 131 1.91 10.75 10.06
C TRP A 131 2.87 11.40 9.06
N ARG A 132 4.14 11.57 9.42
CA ARG A 132 5.17 12.11 8.50
C ARG A 132 5.37 11.20 7.29
N ARG A 133 5.39 9.88 7.49
CA ARG A 133 5.51 8.87 6.43
C ARG A 133 4.30 8.91 5.50
N TRP A 134 3.09 8.85 6.04
CA TRP A 134 1.84 8.90 5.27
C TRP A 134 1.69 10.20 4.49
N ARG A 135 1.97 11.35 5.09
CA ARG A 135 1.89 12.65 4.40
C ARG A 135 2.79 12.68 3.18
N ARG A 136 4.03 12.17 3.29
CA ARG A 136 4.96 12.07 2.16
C ARG A 136 4.40 11.16 1.06
N TRP A 137 3.85 10.01 1.42
CA TRP A 137 3.26 9.07 0.46
C TRP A 137 2.03 9.63 -0.25
N ILE A 138 1.11 10.28 0.47
CA ILE A 138 -0.12 10.85 -0.13
C ILE A 138 0.24 11.99 -1.09
N VAL A 139 1.12 12.90 -0.69
CA VAL A 139 1.57 14.01 -1.54
C VAL A 139 2.31 13.47 -2.77
N GLY A 140 3.23 12.52 -2.57
CA GLY A 140 3.95 11.87 -3.67
C GLY A 140 3.01 11.18 -4.66
N TYR A 141 2.05 10.42 -4.14
CA TYR A 141 1.04 9.73 -4.94
C TYR A 141 0.21 10.71 -5.80
N ALA A 142 -0.21 11.83 -5.23
CA ALA A 142 -0.93 12.88 -5.97
C ALA A 142 -0.09 13.46 -7.12
N VAL A 143 1.22 13.66 -6.88
CA VAL A 143 2.15 14.10 -7.93
C VAL A 143 2.27 13.04 -9.03
N CYS A 144 2.42 11.75 -8.68
CA CYS A 144 2.45 10.66 -9.65
C CYS A 144 1.17 10.57 -10.48
N MET A 145 -0.01 10.73 -9.88
CA MET A 145 -1.28 10.77 -10.62
C MET A 145 -1.30 11.89 -11.66
N ARG A 146 -0.75 13.07 -11.34
CA ARG A 146 -0.65 14.18 -12.28
C ARG A 146 0.34 13.90 -13.42
N LEU A 147 1.51 13.37 -13.09
CA LEU A 147 2.57 13.08 -14.06
C LEU A 147 2.17 11.95 -15.03
N HIS A 148 1.49 10.93 -14.52
CA HIS A 148 1.07 9.73 -15.26
C HIS A 148 -0.42 9.73 -15.58
N LYS A 149 -1.03 10.90 -15.79
CA LYS A 149 -2.48 11.04 -16.00
C LYS A 149 -3.07 10.13 -17.09
N ARG A 150 -2.28 9.84 -18.15
CA ARG A 150 -2.69 8.94 -19.24
C ARG A 150 -2.82 7.49 -18.76
N LEU A 151 -1.98 7.07 -17.81
CA LEU A 151 -2.00 5.74 -17.23
C LEU A 151 -3.27 5.50 -16.40
N LEU A 152 -3.87 6.55 -15.82
CA LEU A 152 -5.12 6.47 -15.06
C LEU A 152 -6.30 5.98 -15.91
N PHE A 153 -6.31 6.30 -17.20
CA PHE A 153 -7.35 5.89 -18.16
C PHE A 153 -7.01 4.61 -18.92
N SER A 154 -5.88 3.97 -18.60
CA SER A 154 -5.49 2.68 -19.18
C SER A 154 -6.06 1.51 -18.36
N ARG A 155 -5.94 0.29 -18.87
CA ARG A 155 -6.23 -0.95 -18.14
C ARG A 155 -5.59 -0.95 -16.74
N PHE A 156 -4.36 -0.46 -16.61
CA PHE A 156 -3.68 -0.37 -15.31
C PHE A 156 -4.44 0.52 -14.34
N GLY A 157 -4.82 1.74 -14.74
CA GLY A 157 -5.54 2.68 -13.86
C GLY A 157 -6.94 2.21 -13.50
N ILE A 158 -7.66 1.66 -14.48
CA ILE A 158 -9.03 1.14 -14.32
C ILE A 158 -9.09 -0.02 -13.32
N PHE A 159 -8.10 -0.91 -13.30
CA PHE A 159 -8.10 -2.06 -12.38
C PHE A 159 -7.27 -1.85 -11.12
N SER A 160 -6.33 -0.90 -11.11
CA SER A 160 -5.43 -0.69 -9.96
C SER A 160 -5.82 0.48 -9.06
N ILE A 161 -6.49 1.50 -9.60
CA ILE A 161 -6.79 2.75 -8.90
C ILE A 161 -8.30 2.93 -8.72
N PHE A 162 -9.07 2.84 -9.82
CA PHE A 162 -10.50 3.09 -9.77
C PHE A 162 -11.30 2.18 -8.85
N PRO A 163 -11.01 0.87 -8.69
CA PRO A 163 -11.80 0.02 -7.80
C PRO A 163 -11.66 0.47 -6.34
N MET A 164 -10.46 0.92 -5.95
CA MET A 164 -10.23 1.48 -4.62
C MET A 164 -10.99 2.79 -4.42
N LEU A 165 -11.01 3.66 -5.43
CA LEU A 165 -11.77 4.91 -5.39
C LEU A 165 -13.28 4.62 -5.29
N LEU A 166 -13.80 3.67 -6.08
CA LEU A 166 -15.21 3.28 -6.08
C LEU A 166 -15.63 2.71 -4.74
N VAL A 167 -14.81 1.87 -4.09
CA VAL A 167 -15.11 1.35 -2.74
C VAL A 167 -15.24 2.51 -1.73
N VAL A 168 -14.36 3.51 -1.80
CA VAL A 168 -14.43 4.68 -0.92
C VAL A 168 -15.68 5.51 -1.21
N LEU A 169 -15.95 5.83 -2.48
CA LEU A 169 -17.12 6.61 -2.87
C LEU A 169 -18.43 5.90 -2.52
N TYR A 170 -18.48 4.58 -2.72
CA TYR A 170 -19.63 3.76 -2.36
C TYR A 170 -19.85 3.73 -0.84
N GLY A 171 -18.78 3.56 -0.06
CA GLY A 171 -18.86 3.64 1.40
C GLY A 171 -19.37 5.00 1.88
N VAL A 172 -18.81 6.10 1.36
CA VAL A 172 -19.29 7.46 1.66
C VAL A 172 -20.75 7.63 1.25
N GLY A 173 -21.13 7.14 0.07
CA GLY A 173 -22.49 7.19 -0.43
C GLY A 173 -23.47 6.47 0.49
N ILE A 174 -23.16 5.26 0.94
CA ILE A 174 -23.98 4.52 1.91
C ILE A 174 -24.13 5.32 3.21
N TYR A 175 -23.03 5.80 3.79
CA TYR A 175 -23.12 6.52 5.06
C TYR A 175 -23.95 7.80 4.92
N LEU A 176 -23.78 8.55 3.84
CA LEU A 176 -24.58 9.76 3.59
C LEU A 176 -26.06 9.43 3.41
N THR A 177 -26.42 8.39 2.66
CA THR A 177 -27.82 8.00 2.47
C THR A 177 -28.44 7.46 3.76
N THR A 178 -27.71 6.66 4.53
CA THR A 178 -28.15 6.19 5.85
C THR A 178 -28.39 7.36 6.80
N TRP A 179 -27.45 8.29 6.93
CA TRP A 179 -27.60 9.45 7.81
C TRP A 179 -28.73 10.38 7.36
N PHE A 180 -28.86 10.60 6.06
CA PHE A 180 -29.94 11.43 5.53
C PHE A 180 -31.32 10.81 5.77
N ASN A 181 -31.46 9.51 5.56
CA ASN A 181 -32.71 8.80 5.83
C ASN A 181 -33.07 8.84 7.32
N GLU A 182 -32.10 8.59 8.21
CA GLU A 182 -32.33 8.64 9.66
C GLU A 182 -32.67 10.04 10.15
N PHE A 183 -32.04 11.07 9.55
CA PHE A 183 -32.39 12.46 9.84
C PHE A 183 -33.85 12.78 9.49
N ILE A 184 -34.36 12.27 8.37
CA ILE A 184 -35.75 12.49 7.94
C ILE A 184 -36.73 11.70 8.81
N THR A 185 -36.42 10.45 9.16
CA THR A 185 -37.36 9.56 9.85
C THR A 185 -37.47 9.81 11.35
N THR A 186 -36.36 10.08 12.02
CA THR A 186 -36.27 10.16 13.48
C THR A 186 -35.64 11.46 13.98
N GLY A 187 -35.32 12.38 13.07
CA GLY A 187 -34.70 13.66 13.41
C GLY A 187 -33.21 13.53 13.78
N PRO A 188 -32.62 14.56 14.41
CA PRO A 188 -31.19 14.57 14.73
C PRO A 188 -30.72 13.40 15.61
N HIS A 189 -31.60 12.85 16.44
CA HIS A 189 -31.29 11.73 17.33
C HIS A 189 -31.08 10.40 16.56
N GLY A 190 -31.75 10.21 15.42
CA GLY A 190 -31.55 9.06 14.54
C GLY A 190 -30.15 8.99 13.96
N VAL A 191 -29.62 10.14 13.55
CA VAL A 191 -28.25 10.25 13.02
C VAL A 191 -27.22 9.85 14.08
N VAL A 192 -27.41 10.28 15.33
CA VAL A 192 -26.51 9.92 16.44
C VAL A 192 -26.52 8.40 16.68
N LEU A 193 -27.69 7.76 16.63
CA LEU A 193 -27.82 6.31 16.73
C LEU A 193 -27.21 5.59 15.52
N ALA A 194 -27.34 6.12 14.31
CA ALA A 194 -26.72 5.55 13.10
C ALA A 194 -25.18 5.68 13.12
N MET A 195 -24.65 6.70 13.81
CA MET A 195 -23.22 6.85 14.06
C MET A 195 -22.71 5.97 15.22
N PHE A 196 -23.61 5.46 16.06
CA PHE A 196 -23.24 4.69 17.25
C PHE A 196 -22.35 3.48 16.95
N PRO A 197 -22.58 2.65 15.92
CA PRO A 197 -21.67 1.54 15.61
C PRO A 197 -20.24 2.01 15.29
N LEU A 198 -20.08 3.12 14.57
CA LEU A 198 -18.75 3.68 14.27
C LEU A 198 -18.08 4.23 15.53
N ILE A 199 -18.84 4.95 16.37
CA ILE A 199 -18.36 5.46 17.66
C ILE A 199 -17.95 4.28 18.55
N TRP A 200 -18.76 3.24 18.62
CA TRP A 200 -18.52 2.05 19.43
C TRP A 200 -17.29 1.27 18.97
N VAL A 201 -17.11 1.07 17.65
CA VAL A 201 -15.87 0.51 17.11
C VAL A 201 -14.67 1.37 17.49
N GLY A 202 -14.79 2.70 17.42
CA GLY A 202 -13.77 3.62 17.92
C GLY A 202 -13.44 3.41 19.39
N VAL A 203 -14.46 3.30 20.26
CA VAL A 203 -14.32 3.03 21.69
C VAL A 203 -13.65 1.68 21.95
N VAL A 204 -14.09 0.62 21.28
CA VAL A 204 -13.48 -0.72 21.40
C VAL A 204 -12.02 -0.72 20.94
N CYS A 205 -11.69 -0.02 19.85
CA CYS A 205 -10.30 0.17 19.41
C CYS A 205 -9.47 0.92 20.45
N VAL A 206 -10.02 1.95 21.10
CA VAL A 206 -9.34 2.68 22.19
C VAL A 206 -9.13 1.79 23.41
N ILE A 207 -10.15 1.04 23.83
CA ILE A 207 -10.05 0.08 24.95
C ILE A 207 -9.02 -1.01 24.62
N GLY A 208 -9.03 -1.54 23.41
CA GLY A 208 -8.05 -2.53 22.95
C GLY A 208 -6.63 -1.96 22.94
N ALA A 209 -6.45 -0.73 22.47
CA ALA A 209 -5.17 -0.04 22.51
C ALA A 209 -4.70 0.23 23.95
N PHE A 210 -5.60 0.60 24.85
CA PHE A 210 -5.32 0.84 26.26
C PHE A 210 -4.97 -0.48 26.99
N SER A 211 -5.80 -1.51 26.85
CA SER A 211 -5.55 -2.85 27.40
C SER A 211 -4.19 -3.40 26.95
N ALA A 212 -3.89 -3.33 25.66
CA ALA A 212 -2.60 -3.79 25.12
C ALA A 212 -1.41 -2.89 25.50
N TRP A 213 -1.63 -1.65 25.94
CA TRP A 213 -0.58 -0.77 26.48
C TRP A 213 -0.24 -1.13 27.93
N PHE A 214 -1.25 -1.43 28.74
CA PHE A 214 -1.08 -1.70 30.18
C PHE A 214 -0.77 -3.16 30.51
N HIS A 215 -1.09 -4.11 29.63
CA HIS A 215 -0.72 -5.52 29.78
C HIS A 215 0.58 -5.89 29.03
N ARG A 216 1.57 -5.00 29.05
CA ARG A 216 2.96 -5.32 28.66
C ARG A 216 3.67 -6.12 29.74
#